data_AF-A0A8S2YBH4-F1
#
_entry.id   AF-A0A8S2YBH4-F1
#
_cell.length_a   1.000
_cell.length_b   1.000
_cell.length_c   1.000
_cell.angle_alpha   90.00
_cell.angle_beta   90.00
_cell.angle_gamma   90.00
#
_symmetry.space_group_name_H-M   'P 1'
#
loop_
_entity.id
_entity.type
_entity.pdbx_description
1 polymer ?
#
loop_
_entity_poly.entity_id
_entity_poly.type
_entity_poly.pdbx_seq_one_letter_code
_entity_poly.pdbx_strand_id
1 'polypeptide(L)'
;PSFCEVEEDLLSEYHARHKRAVLNGEDPVDILQRHKDVSWAEHQVPKSRRKREYVLNDPQWTKMWYLKRNKQSISLPDLNVTGAWLMGYTGRGSVVSFLDDGLEFDHPDLYANY
;
A
#
# COMPACT_ATOMS: atom_id res chain seq x y z
N PRO A 1 27.26 17.57 -8.40
CA PRO A 1 26.00 18.31 -8.59
C PRO A 1 24.82 17.33 -8.66
N SER A 2 24.08 17.26 -7.55
CA SER A 2 22.65 16.93 -7.41
C SER A 2 21.97 16.11 -8.52
N PHE A 3 21.91 14.79 -8.32
CA PHE A 3 21.02 13.88 -9.05
C PHE A 3 19.52 14.16 -8.80
N CYS A 4 19.18 14.99 -7.80
CA CYS A 4 17.79 15.28 -7.39
C CYS A 4 17.13 16.47 -8.10
N GLU A 5 17.88 17.41 -8.70
CA GLU A 5 17.28 18.63 -9.27
C GLU A 5 16.63 18.38 -10.64
N VAL A 6 17.08 17.37 -11.38
CA VAL A 6 16.58 17.04 -12.72
C VAL A 6 15.18 16.41 -12.72
N GLU A 7 14.74 15.81 -11.62
CA GLU A 7 13.44 15.13 -11.55
C GLU A 7 12.29 16.11 -11.31
N GLU A 8 12.50 17.18 -10.54
CA GLU A 8 11.48 18.21 -10.29
C GLU A 8 11.20 19.06 -11.53
N ASP A 9 12.23 19.40 -12.30
CA ASP A 9 12.08 20.18 -13.54
C ASP A 9 11.22 19.43 -14.57
N LEU A 10 11.45 18.13 -14.74
CA LEU A 10 10.67 17.28 -15.64
C LEU A 10 9.22 17.13 -15.19
N LEU A 11 8.99 17.03 -13.87
CA LEU A 11 7.64 16.94 -13.30
C LEU A 11 6.87 18.26 -13.46
N SER A 12 7.56 19.39 -13.31
CA SER A 12 6.98 20.73 -13.48
C SER A 12 6.59 21.00 -14.94
N GLU A 13 7.46 20.61 -15.88
CA GLU A 13 7.22 20.77 -17.31
C GLU A 13 6.10 19.85 -17.79
N TYR A 14 6.06 18.60 -17.29
CA TYR A 14 4.95 17.68 -17.50
C TYR A 14 3.61 18.29 -17.04
N HIS A 15 3.55 18.81 -15.81
CA HIS A 15 2.34 19.44 -15.29
C HIS A 15 1.91 20.65 -16.12
N ALA A 16 2.84 21.49 -16.57
CA ALA A 16 2.54 22.65 -17.40
C ALA A 16 2.01 22.26 -18.80
N ARG A 17 2.58 21.22 -19.42
CA ARG A 17 2.13 20.67 -20.71
C ARG A 17 0.76 20.01 -20.58
N HIS A 18 0.55 19.22 -19.53
CA HIS A 18 -0.74 18.60 -19.24
C HIS A 18 -1.83 19.65 -19.04
N LYS A 19 -1.53 20.73 -18.30
CA LYS A 19 -2.49 21.82 -18.07
C LYS A 19 -2.84 22.56 -19.38
N ARG A 20 -1.88 22.75 -20.28
CA ARG A 20 -2.12 23.33 -21.63
C ARG A 20 -2.93 22.41 -22.54
N ALA A 21 -2.63 21.11 -22.55
CA ALA A 21 -3.37 20.12 -23.32
C ALA A 21 -4.86 20.09 -22.96
N VAL A 22 -5.14 20.06 -21.65
CA VAL A 22 -6.52 20.10 -21.13
C VAL A 22 -7.24 21.41 -21.51
N LEU A 23 -6.55 22.55 -21.49
CA LEU A 23 -7.11 23.84 -21.91
C LEU A 23 -7.41 23.91 -23.42
N ASN A 24 -6.64 23.16 -24.23
CA ASN A 24 -6.79 23.10 -25.69
C ASN A 24 -7.76 21.99 -26.14
N GLY A 25 -8.33 21.21 -25.21
CA GLY A 25 -9.24 20.11 -25.51
C GLY A 25 -8.58 18.87 -26.11
N GLU A 26 -7.26 18.74 -25.98
CA GLU A 26 -6.51 17.55 -26.43
C GLU A 26 -6.44 16.51 -25.31
N ASP A 27 -6.58 15.22 -25.66
CA ASP A 27 -6.40 14.13 -24.70
C ASP A 27 -4.92 14.03 -24.29
N PRO A 28 -4.59 14.18 -22.98
CA PRO A 28 -3.21 14.08 -22.51
C PRO A 28 -2.52 12.75 -22.86
N VAL A 29 -3.28 11.64 -22.95
CA VAL A 29 -2.71 10.33 -23.28
C VAL A 29 -2.29 10.27 -24.75
N ASP A 30 -3.05 10.90 -25.66
CA ASP A 30 -2.68 10.99 -27.08
C ASP A 30 -1.38 11.78 -27.27
N ILE A 31 -1.18 12.83 -26.47
CA ILE A 31 0.05 13.64 -26.51
C ILE A 31 1.25 12.81 -26.06
N LEU A 32 1.08 12.02 -24.99
CA LEU A 32 2.13 11.16 -24.47
C LEU A 32 2.50 10.06 -25.47
N GLN A 33 1.54 9.42 -26.12
CA GLN A 33 1.82 8.38 -27.11
C GLN A 33 2.56 8.90 -28.36
N ARG A 34 2.47 10.19 -28.66
CA ARG A 34 3.22 10.84 -29.77
C ARG A 34 4.65 11.21 -29.39
N HIS A 35 4.99 11.20 -28.10
CA HIS A 35 6.30 11.62 -27.65
C HIS A 35 7.34 10.50 -27.88
N LYS A 36 8.43 10.82 -28.57
CA LYS A 36 9.49 9.87 -28.95
C LYS A 36 10.10 9.09 -27.79
N ASP A 37 10.08 9.66 -26.58
CA ASP A 37 10.67 9.08 -25.37
C ASP A 37 9.64 8.32 -24.51
N VAL A 38 8.39 8.20 -24.95
CA VAL A 38 7.31 7.53 -24.23
C VAL A 38 6.92 6.26 -24.99
N SER A 39 7.19 5.10 -24.40
CA SER A 39 6.87 3.80 -25.00
C SER A 39 5.44 3.33 -24.77
N TRP A 40 4.78 3.80 -23.71
CA TRP A 40 3.37 3.50 -23.42
C TRP A 40 2.73 4.62 -22.60
N ALA A 41 1.44 4.86 -22.81
CA ALA A 41 0.59 5.71 -21.98
C ALA A 41 -0.86 5.23 -22.04
N GLU A 42 -1.53 5.20 -20.89
CA GLU A 42 -2.94 4.80 -20.72
C GLU A 42 -3.61 5.71 -19.69
N HIS A 43 -4.92 5.96 -19.84
CA HIS A 43 -5.72 6.66 -18.84
C HIS A 43 -5.74 5.88 -17.52
N GLN A 44 -5.51 6.55 -16.40
CA GLN A 44 -5.68 5.93 -15.09
C GLN A 44 -7.17 5.70 -14.80
N VAL A 45 -7.67 4.50 -15.09
CA VAL A 45 -9.04 4.12 -14.77
C VAL A 45 -9.11 3.65 -13.31
N PRO A 46 -10.02 4.20 -12.47
CA PRO A 46 -10.23 3.69 -11.13
C PRO A 46 -10.74 2.25 -11.20
N LYS A 47 -9.88 1.28 -10.85
CA LYS A 47 -10.28 -0.12 -10.76
C LYS A 47 -11.25 -0.31 -9.59
N SER A 48 -12.39 -0.96 -9.84
CA SER A 48 -13.31 -1.36 -8.79
C SER A 48 -12.60 -2.29 -7.80
N ARG A 49 -12.40 -1.80 -6.58
CA ARG A 49 -11.81 -2.58 -5.49
C ARG A 49 -12.94 -3.08 -4.62
N ARG A 50 -13.21 -4.39 -4.63
CA ARG A 50 -14.06 -5.00 -3.60
C ARG A 50 -13.26 -5.02 -2.30
N LYS A 51 -13.74 -4.32 -1.28
CA LYS A 51 -13.20 -4.43 0.08
C LYS A 51 -13.24 -5.91 0.48
N ARG A 52 -12.08 -6.54 0.63
CA ARG A 52 -12.01 -7.86 1.26
C ARG A 52 -12.30 -7.61 2.73
N GLU A 53 -13.44 -8.10 3.20
CA GLU A 53 -13.79 -7.96 4.60
C GLU A 53 -12.99 -8.99 5.38
N TYR A 54 -12.00 -8.50 6.13
CA TYR A 54 -11.25 -9.30 7.08
C TYR A 54 -12.03 -9.29 8.39
N VAL A 55 -12.68 -10.41 8.73
CA VAL A 55 -13.47 -10.53 9.95
C VAL A 55 -12.55 -10.95 11.08
N LEU A 56 -12.24 -10.00 11.96
CA LEU A 56 -11.53 -10.25 13.21
C LEU A 56 -12.54 -10.71 14.26
N ASN A 57 -12.51 -12.00 14.60
CA ASN A 57 -13.45 -12.64 15.52
C ASN A 57 -12.80 -13.11 16.83
N ASP A 58 -11.53 -12.76 17.06
CA ASP A 58 -10.81 -13.10 18.29
C ASP A 58 -11.45 -12.38 19.50
N PRO A 59 -11.89 -13.11 20.55
CA PRO A 59 -12.50 -12.51 21.74
C PRO A 59 -11.59 -11.52 22.49
N GLN A 60 -10.27 -11.71 22.41
CA GLN A 60 -9.25 -10.86 23.01
C GLN A 60 -8.80 -9.72 22.10
N TRP A 61 -9.39 -9.55 20.91
CA TRP A 61 -9.04 -8.48 19.96
C TRP A 61 -9.00 -7.08 20.60
N THR A 62 -9.92 -6.80 21.53
CA THR A 62 -9.98 -5.51 22.25
C THR A 62 -8.78 -5.24 23.14
N LYS A 63 -8.03 -6.28 23.54
CA LYS A 63 -6.83 -6.20 24.37
C LYS A 63 -5.54 -6.12 23.56
N MET A 64 -5.58 -6.41 22.26
CA MET A 64 -4.41 -6.41 21.38
C MET A 64 -4.09 -5.00 20.85
N TRP A 65 -3.84 -4.08 21.77
CA TRP A 65 -3.64 -2.65 21.49
C TRP A 65 -2.52 -2.36 20.48
N TYR A 66 -1.53 -3.25 20.38
CA TYR A 66 -0.37 -3.11 19.51
C TYR A 66 -0.66 -3.36 18.02
N LEU A 67 -1.77 -4.00 17.65
CA LEU A 67 -2.08 -4.35 16.26
C LEU A 67 -2.84 -3.24 15.50
N LYS A 68 -3.70 -2.50 16.22
CA LYS A 68 -4.61 -1.52 15.63
C LYS A 68 -4.22 -0.12 16.04
N ARG A 69 -4.20 0.78 15.06
CA ARG A 69 -4.00 2.21 15.32
C ARG A 69 -4.98 2.78 16.34
N ASN A 70 -4.43 3.29 17.43
CA ASN A 70 -5.19 4.02 18.43
C ASN A 70 -5.20 5.52 18.06
N LYS A 71 -6.32 6.00 17.52
CA LYS A 71 -6.44 7.42 17.14
C LYS A 71 -6.52 8.38 18.33
N GLN A 72 -6.77 7.86 19.53
CA GLN A 72 -6.94 8.65 20.76
C GLN A 72 -5.68 8.70 21.62
N SER A 73 -4.69 7.84 21.35
CA SER A 73 -3.43 7.81 22.10
C SER A 73 -2.27 8.04 21.16
N ILE A 74 -1.72 9.25 21.19
CA ILE A 74 -0.53 9.64 20.41
C ILE A 74 0.75 9.01 21.00
N SER A 75 0.71 8.63 22.28
CA SER A 75 1.88 8.16 23.04
C SER A 75 2.06 6.64 23.07
N LEU A 76 1.05 5.85 22.67
CA LEU A 76 1.16 4.39 22.62
C LEU A 76 1.57 3.93 21.22
N PRO A 77 2.76 3.34 21.04
CA PRO A 77 3.21 2.89 19.73
C PRO A 77 2.43 1.66 19.25
N ASP A 78 1.89 1.71 18.03
CA ASP A 78 1.16 0.61 17.40
C ASP A 78 1.76 0.22 16.04
N LEU A 79 1.44 -0.98 15.56
CA LEU A 79 1.94 -1.50 14.28
C LEU A 79 1.09 -1.08 13.07
N ASN A 80 -0.13 -0.56 13.30
CA ASN A 80 -1.08 -0.17 12.25
C ASN A 80 -1.30 -1.23 11.14
N VAL A 81 -1.36 -2.52 11.48
CA VAL A 81 -1.36 -3.64 10.50
C VAL A 81 -2.71 -3.86 9.81
N THR A 82 -3.80 -3.30 10.34
CA THR A 82 -5.15 -3.51 9.83
C THR A 82 -5.32 -3.09 8.36
N GLY A 83 -4.61 -2.04 7.92
CA GLY A 83 -4.60 -1.62 6.51
C GLY A 83 -3.99 -2.67 5.58
N ALA A 84 -2.89 -3.30 6.00
CA ALA A 84 -2.22 -4.35 5.24
C ALA A 84 -3.11 -5.62 5.15
N TRP A 85 -3.76 -5.98 6.25
CA TRP A 85 -4.70 -7.12 6.27
C TRP A 85 -5.93 -6.90 5.39
N LEU A 86 -6.48 -5.68 5.35
CA LEU A 86 -7.57 -5.32 4.42
C LEU A 86 -7.15 -5.41 2.95
N MET A 87 -5.85 -5.21 2.66
CA MET A 87 -5.28 -5.44 1.33
C MET A 87 -4.97 -6.92 1.05
N GLY A 88 -5.07 -7.80 2.05
CA GLY A 88 -4.81 -9.23 1.95
C GLY A 88 -3.34 -9.63 2.22
N TYR A 89 -2.52 -8.73 2.73
CA TYR A 89 -1.15 -9.06 3.13
C TYR A 89 -1.16 -9.69 4.53
N THR A 90 -1.03 -11.01 4.62
CA THR A 90 -1.14 -11.75 5.90
C THR A 90 0.15 -12.43 6.34
N GLY A 91 1.22 -12.35 5.53
CA GLY A 91 2.44 -13.14 5.74
C GLY A 91 2.38 -14.56 5.16
N ARG A 92 1.28 -14.94 4.48
CA ARG A 92 1.18 -16.23 3.79
C ARG A 92 2.34 -16.41 2.80
N GLY A 93 3.04 -17.55 2.91
CA GLY A 93 4.21 -17.87 2.08
C GLY A 93 5.54 -17.48 2.72
N SER A 94 5.53 -16.72 3.82
CA SER A 94 6.71 -16.48 4.65
C SER A 94 6.80 -17.51 5.76
N VAL A 95 8.02 -17.95 6.08
CA VAL A 95 8.32 -18.81 7.23
C VAL A 95 9.09 -17.99 8.25
N VAL A 96 8.69 -18.05 9.52
CA VAL A 96 9.34 -17.36 10.65
C VAL A 96 9.86 -18.41 11.60
N SER A 97 11.09 -18.23 12.10
CA SER A 97 11.71 -19.13 13.08
C SER A 97 11.97 -18.37 14.38
N PHE A 98 11.59 -18.98 15.50
CA PHE A 98 11.81 -18.47 16.85
C PHE A 98 12.92 -19.29 17.51
N LEU A 99 13.94 -18.62 18.03
CA LEU A 99 15.03 -19.26 18.76
C LEU A 99 14.84 -18.97 20.25
N ASP A 100 13.97 -19.75 20.88
CA ASP A 100 13.53 -19.58 22.27
C ASP A 100 13.62 -20.93 23.04
N ASP A 101 13.14 -20.97 24.28
CA ASP A 101 13.14 -22.17 25.14
C ASP A 101 12.14 -23.26 24.72
N GLY A 102 11.13 -22.93 23.91
CA GLY A 102 10.18 -23.88 23.33
C GLY A 102 8.97 -23.22 22.68
N LEU A 103 8.17 -24.02 21.95
CA LEU A 103 6.88 -23.59 21.38
C LEU A 103 5.86 -24.72 21.59
N GLU A 104 4.70 -24.38 22.14
CA GLU A 104 3.53 -25.26 22.20
C GLU A 104 2.86 -25.33 20.83
N PHE A 105 3.34 -26.23 19.98
CA PHE A 105 2.90 -26.33 18.58
C PHE A 105 1.46 -26.85 18.42
N ASP A 106 0.92 -27.53 19.43
CA ASP A 106 -0.43 -28.11 19.42
C ASP A 106 -1.51 -27.18 20.00
N HIS A 107 -1.13 -25.96 20.41
CA HIS A 107 -2.08 -24.95 20.87
C HIS A 107 -3.12 -24.61 19.77
N PRO A 108 -4.42 -24.46 20.10
CA PRO A 108 -5.48 -24.21 19.12
C PRO A 108 -5.27 -22.94 18.26
N ASP A 109 -4.55 -21.95 18.77
CA ASP A 109 -4.24 -20.72 18.03
C ASP A 109 -2.97 -20.83 17.15
N LEU A 110 -2.18 -21.89 17.31
CA LEU A 110 -0.89 -22.07 16.63
C LEU A 110 -0.87 -23.25 15.64
N TYR A 111 -1.57 -24.34 15.93
CA TYR A 111 -1.46 -25.61 15.19
C TYR A 111 -1.69 -25.49 13.68
N ALA A 112 -2.54 -24.54 13.24
CA ALA A 112 -2.86 -24.36 11.83
C ALA A 112 -1.75 -23.64 11.05
N ASN A 113 -0.80 -23.02 11.74
CA ASN A 113 0.30 -22.23 11.17
C ASN A 113 1.70 -22.75 11.57
N TYR A 114 1.77 -23.94 12.17
CA TYR A 114 3.02 -24.66 12.46
C TYR A 114 3.25 -25.75 11.42
#